data_AF-A0A834YUL2-F1
#
_entry.id   AF-A0A834YUL2-F1
#
_cell.length_a   1.000
_cell.length_b   1.000
_cell.length_c   1.000
_cell.angle_alpha   90.00
_cell.angle_beta   90.00
_cell.angle_gamma   90.00
#
_symmetry.space_group_name_H-M   'P 1'
#
loop_
_entity.id
_entity.type
_entity.pdbx_description
1 polymer ?
#
loop_
_entity_poly.entity_id
_entity_poly.type
_entity_poly.pdbx_seq_one_letter_code
_entity_poly.pdbx_strand_id
1 'polypeptide(L)'
;MSEMTSPDPEGLDGVRMTWNVWPKTKLEASKCVIPIAASISPIRPHPDIPTLPYAPLRCKTCITILNSFCRVDFTAKLWICPFCFQRNHFPHHYAMISESNVPAELYPQFTTVEYSLSGPNPDSASPFLPPVFLFVLDTCVIEEELGFSKSALKQAIGLLPENALVGFISFGTQVQVHELGFQDLSKVYVFRGTKDISKEEVLDQLGLSAAGQRGAAGYPKGVQNGFSNLGVNRFLLSASDCEYALDSLLDELQTDQWPVQPGNRALRCTGVALNIAAGLLGACLPGTGARIIALVGGPCTEGPGTVKVLILIIDF
;
A
#
# COMPACT_ATOMS: atom_id res chain seq x y z
N MET A 1 36.32 18.82 -15.41
CA MET A 1 36.71 18.13 -14.17
C MET A 1 35.52 17.28 -13.81
N SER A 2 35.57 16.00 -14.18
CA SER A 2 34.47 15.04 -14.01
C SER A 2 34.11 14.94 -12.54
N GLU A 3 32.87 15.23 -12.17
CA GLU A 3 32.30 14.73 -10.92
C GLU A 3 32.50 13.22 -10.91
N MET A 4 33.48 12.73 -10.14
CA MET A 4 33.54 11.33 -9.79
C MET A 4 32.30 11.08 -8.95
N THR A 5 31.29 10.49 -9.59
CA THR A 5 30.12 9.90 -8.93
C THR A 5 30.67 9.08 -7.77
N SER A 6 30.34 9.47 -6.54
CA SER A 6 30.73 8.69 -5.36
C SER A 6 30.31 7.24 -5.61
N PRO A 7 31.22 6.25 -5.49
CA PRO A 7 30.85 4.86 -5.70
C PRO A 7 29.71 4.55 -4.74
N ASP A 8 28.64 3.99 -5.29
CA ASP A 8 27.43 3.65 -4.55
C ASP A 8 27.81 2.85 -3.29
N PRO A 9 27.62 3.42 -2.08
CA PRO A 9 28.12 2.81 -0.86
C PRO A 9 27.42 1.50 -0.51
N GLU A 10 26.25 1.23 -1.08
CA GLU A 10 25.46 0.00 -0.89
C GLU A 10 25.67 -1.02 -2.02
N GLY A 11 26.31 -0.61 -3.12
CA GLY A 11 26.56 -1.42 -4.30
C GLY A 11 25.30 -1.99 -4.97
N LEU A 12 25.51 -2.90 -5.93
CA LEU A 12 24.46 -3.53 -6.73
C LEU A 12 23.40 -4.24 -5.86
N ASP A 13 23.81 -4.83 -4.75
CA ASP A 13 22.92 -5.60 -3.89
C ASP A 13 22.04 -4.74 -2.95
N GLY A 14 22.35 -3.44 -2.80
CA GLY A 14 21.62 -2.59 -1.86
C GLY A 14 21.77 -3.08 -0.40
N VAL A 15 22.90 -3.71 -0.08
CA VAL A 15 23.18 -4.28 1.24
C VAL A 15 24.41 -3.61 1.84
N ARG A 16 24.26 -3.07 3.04
CA ARG A 16 25.37 -2.54 3.84
C ARG A 16 25.47 -3.26 5.18
N MET A 17 26.58 -3.97 5.37
CA MET A 17 26.88 -4.68 6.61
C MET A 17 27.59 -3.76 7.62
N THR A 18 27.35 -3.96 8.92
CA THR A 18 28.21 -3.39 9.97
C THR A 18 29.61 -4.00 9.95
N TRP A 19 29.71 -5.29 9.58
CA TRP A 19 30.95 -6.03 9.43
C TRP A 19 30.92 -6.89 8.16
N ASN A 20 31.86 -6.66 7.23
CA ASN A 20 32.03 -7.47 6.02
C ASN A 20 32.83 -8.76 6.25
N VAL A 21 33.44 -8.91 7.44
CA VAL A 21 34.14 -10.12 7.86
C VAL A 21 33.59 -10.51 9.23
N TRP A 22 33.05 -11.73 9.32
CA TRP A 22 32.35 -12.17 10.52
C TRP A 22 33.31 -12.85 11.51
N PRO A 23 33.08 -12.70 12.83
CA PRO A 23 33.78 -13.47 13.85
C PRO A 23 33.55 -14.97 13.63
N LYS A 24 34.61 -15.77 13.74
CA LYS A 24 34.53 -17.21 13.48
C LYS A 24 34.11 -18.01 14.71
N THR A 25 34.15 -17.38 15.89
CA THR A 25 33.81 -18.02 17.16
C THR A 25 32.81 -17.18 17.97
N LYS A 26 32.05 -17.84 18.85
CA LYS A 26 31.14 -17.15 19.78
C LYS A 26 31.86 -16.18 20.72
N LEU A 27 33.10 -16.48 21.09
CA LEU A 27 33.92 -15.63 21.97
C LEU A 27 34.36 -14.33 21.27
N GLU A 28 34.73 -14.40 19.99
CA GLU A 28 35.01 -13.20 19.19
C GLU A 28 33.74 -12.39 18.97
N ALA A 29 32.63 -13.06 18.67
CA ALA A 29 31.33 -12.41 18.50
C ALA A 29 30.89 -11.68 19.77
N SER A 30 31.08 -12.26 20.96
CA SER A 30 30.71 -11.62 22.24
C SER A 30 31.57 -10.39 22.58
N LYS A 31 32.73 -10.24 21.94
CA LYS A 31 33.61 -9.06 22.10
C LYS A 31 33.27 -7.94 21.10
N CYS A 32 32.44 -8.22 20.09
CA CYS A 32 32.02 -7.23 19.13
C CYS A 32 31.01 -6.28 19.79
N VAL A 33 31.42 -5.05 20.06
CA VAL A 33 30.56 -4.00 20.66
C VAL A 33 29.44 -3.63 19.69
N ILE A 34 29.73 -3.59 18.39
CA ILE A 34 28.74 -3.37 17.33
C ILE A 34 28.24 -4.74 16.85
N PRO A 35 26.93 -5.00 16.86
CA PRO A 35 26.38 -6.27 16.40
C PRO A 35 26.60 -6.47 14.90
N ILE A 36 26.60 -7.74 14.45
CA ILE A 36 26.48 -8.07 13.03
C ILE A 36 25.05 -7.71 12.61
N ALA A 37 24.92 -6.69 11.76
CA ALA A 37 23.66 -6.21 11.24
C ALA A 37 23.83 -5.79 9.77
N ALA A 38 22.71 -5.76 9.06
CA ALA A 38 22.63 -5.33 7.67
C ALA A 38 21.54 -4.25 7.54
N SER A 39 21.85 -3.19 6.81
CA SER A 39 20.85 -2.34 6.19
C SER A 39 20.62 -2.87 4.77
N ILE A 40 19.35 -3.10 4.41
CA ILE A 40 18.97 -3.72 3.14
C ILE A 40 17.91 -2.83 2.51
N SER A 41 18.07 -2.55 1.22
CA SER A 41 17.15 -1.78 0.37
C SER A 41 16.46 -2.71 -0.64
N PRO A 42 15.34 -3.40 -0.30
CA PRO A 42 14.83 -4.53 -1.08
C PRO A 42 14.20 -4.15 -2.44
N ILE A 43 13.66 -2.93 -2.55
CA ILE A 43 12.97 -2.43 -3.75
C ILE A 43 13.77 -1.24 -4.30
N ARG A 44 15.07 -1.47 -4.51
CA ARG A 44 15.97 -0.45 -5.03
C ARG A 44 16.05 -0.56 -6.56
N PRO A 45 15.71 0.50 -7.32
CA PRO A 45 15.95 0.49 -8.76
C PRO A 45 17.45 0.59 -9.04
N HIS A 46 17.97 -0.28 -9.88
CA HIS A 46 19.36 -0.24 -10.35
C HIS A 46 19.43 -0.78 -11.80
N PRO A 47 20.13 -0.11 -12.73
CA PRO A 47 20.13 -0.49 -14.14
C PRO A 47 20.72 -1.88 -14.42
N ASP A 48 21.64 -2.32 -13.55
CA ASP A 48 22.30 -3.63 -13.69
C ASP A 48 21.54 -4.79 -13.02
N ILE A 49 20.40 -4.54 -12.36
CA ILE A 49 19.56 -5.61 -11.81
C ILE A 49 18.64 -6.13 -12.93
N PRO A 50 18.81 -7.39 -13.38
CA PRO A 50 17.96 -7.93 -14.43
C PRO A 50 16.59 -8.37 -13.89
N THR A 51 15.54 -8.13 -14.68
CA THR A 51 14.21 -8.70 -14.46
C THR A 51 14.06 -9.99 -15.28
N LEU A 52 13.85 -11.11 -14.59
CA LEU A 52 13.76 -12.45 -15.16
C LEU A 52 12.29 -12.80 -15.45
N PRO A 53 11.90 -13.11 -16.71
CA PRO A 53 10.50 -13.31 -17.10
C PRO A 53 10.01 -14.74 -16.84
N TYR A 54 10.41 -15.32 -15.70
CA TYR A 54 10.08 -16.69 -15.35
C TYR A 54 10.08 -16.88 -13.82
N ALA A 55 9.53 -18.00 -13.35
CA ALA A 55 9.45 -18.28 -11.92
C ALA A 55 10.81 -18.74 -11.33
N PRO A 56 11.14 -18.34 -10.09
CA PRO A 56 12.39 -18.75 -9.44
C PRO A 56 12.42 -20.25 -9.15
N LEU A 57 13.57 -20.88 -9.39
CA LEU A 57 13.81 -22.25 -8.95
C LEU A 57 14.04 -22.30 -7.44
N ARG A 58 13.24 -23.08 -6.72
CA ARG A 58 13.31 -23.21 -5.26
C ARG A 58 13.91 -24.54 -4.84
N CYS A 59 14.72 -24.51 -3.77
CA CYS A 59 15.23 -25.70 -3.12
C CYS A 59 14.06 -26.49 -2.51
N LYS A 60 14.02 -27.81 -2.75
CA LYS A 60 12.92 -28.68 -2.28
C LYS A 60 12.80 -28.75 -0.76
N THR A 61 13.90 -28.55 -0.03
CA THR A 61 13.95 -28.66 1.43
C THR A 61 13.78 -27.32 2.14
N CYS A 62 14.66 -26.34 1.88
CA CYS A 62 14.67 -25.05 2.59
C CYS A 62 13.99 -23.90 1.84
N ILE A 63 13.42 -24.14 0.66
CA ILE A 63 12.69 -23.17 -0.17
C ILE A 63 13.57 -22.01 -0.71
N THR A 64 14.87 -21.97 -0.39
CA THR A 64 15.81 -20.98 -0.92
C THR A 64 15.85 -21.01 -2.45
N ILE A 65 15.95 -19.83 -3.05
CA ILE A 65 15.99 -19.63 -4.50
C ILE A 65 17.39 -19.95 -5.04
N LEU A 66 17.46 -20.53 -6.24
CA LEU A 66 18.69 -20.70 -7.01
C LEU A 66 19.41 -19.36 -7.14
N ASN A 67 20.71 -19.34 -6.88
CA ASN A 67 21.53 -18.13 -6.91
C ASN A 67 22.97 -18.47 -7.31
N SER A 68 23.79 -17.46 -7.53
CA SER A 68 25.16 -17.58 -8.04
C SER A 68 26.12 -18.34 -7.11
N PHE A 69 25.74 -18.56 -5.85
CA PHE A 69 26.51 -19.35 -4.89
C PHE A 69 26.16 -20.85 -4.91
N CYS A 70 25.15 -21.26 -5.69
CA CYS A 70 24.81 -22.67 -5.89
C CYS A 70 25.88 -23.38 -6.72
N ARG A 71 26.25 -24.61 -6.32
CA ARG A 71 27.11 -25.47 -7.16
C ARG A 71 26.26 -26.27 -8.12
N VAL A 72 26.70 -26.38 -9.38
CA VAL A 72 25.98 -27.09 -10.44
C VAL A 72 26.78 -28.29 -10.92
N ASP A 73 26.08 -29.42 -11.06
CA ASP A 73 26.56 -30.60 -11.78
C ASP A 73 25.83 -30.66 -13.12
N PHE A 74 26.52 -30.24 -14.18
CA PHE A 74 25.97 -30.21 -15.55
C PHE A 74 25.79 -31.61 -16.16
N THR A 75 26.46 -32.63 -15.64
CA THR A 75 26.35 -34.01 -16.12
C THR A 75 25.08 -34.65 -15.56
N ALA A 76 24.90 -34.57 -14.25
CA ALA A 76 23.72 -35.09 -13.57
C ALA A 76 22.48 -34.16 -13.68
N LYS A 77 22.67 -32.94 -14.20
CA LYS A 77 21.64 -31.89 -14.27
C LYS A 77 21.06 -31.59 -12.87
N LEU A 78 21.96 -31.37 -11.92
CA LEU A 78 21.66 -31.08 -10.51
C LEU A 78 22.24 -29.73 -10.08
N TRP A 79 21.61 -29.10 -9.10
CA TRP A 79 22.21 -28.01 -8.34
C TRP A 79 22.16 -28.28 -6.84
N ILE A 80 23.16 -27.79 -6.12
CA ILE A 80 23.35 -27.99 -4.68
C ILE A 80 23.08 -26.66 -3.99
N CYS A 81 22.08 -26.64 -3.10
CA CYS A 81 21.72 -25.45 -2.33
C CYS A 81 22.86 -25.05 -1.37
N PRO A 82 23.29 -23.78 -1.34
CA PRO A 82 24.40 -23.34 -0.48
C PRO A 82 24.03 -23.25 1.01
N PHE A 83 22.73 -23.28 1.34
CA PHE A 83 22.26 -23.19 2.73
C PHE A 83 22.08 -24.56 3.39
N CYS A 84 21.37 -25.48 2.74
CA CYS A 84 21.06 -26.80 3.32
C CYS A 84 21.78 -27.97 2.64
N PHE A 85 22.60 -27.71 1.61
CA PHE A 85 23.33 -28.72 0.84
C PHE A 85 22.46 -29.78 0.13
N GLN A 86 21.13 -29.54 0.04
CA GLN A 86 20.22 -30.39 -0.71
C GLN A 86 20.59 -30.40 -2.20
N ARG A 87 20.60 -31.60 -2.79
CA ARG A 87 20.69 -31.79 -4.24
C ARG A 87 19.31 -31.68 -4.86
N ASN A 88 19.16 -30.79 -5.83
CA ASN A 88 17.91 -30.50 -6.52
C ASN A 88 18.09 -30.77 -8.01
N HIS A 89 17.15 -31.50 -8.61
CA HIS A 89 17.12 -31.68 -10.06
C HIS A 89 16.61 -30.41 -10.74
N PHE A 90 17.27 -30.03 -11.84
CA PHE A 90 16.72 -29.04 -12.75
C PHE A 90 15.42 -29.57 -13.39
N PRO A 91 14.37 -28.74 -13.53
CA PRO A 91 13.18 -29.11 -14.28
C PRO A 91 13.47 -29.41 -15.77
N HIS A 92 12.53 -30.05 -16.46
CA HIS A 92 12.71 -30.42 -17.87
C HIS A 92 13.01 -29.25 -18.82
N HIS A 93 12.47 -28.06 -18.57
CA HIS A 93 12.77 -26.87 -19.39
C HIS A 93 14.22 -26.37 -19.25
N TYR A 94 14.97 -26.86 -18.26
CA TYR A 94 16.41 -26.64 -18.08
C TYR A 94 17.27 -27.78 -18.64
N ALA A 95 16.72 -28.70 -19.46
CA ALA A 95 17.46 -29.86 -19.97
C ALA A 95 18.76 -29.51 -20.72
N MET A 96 18.80 -28.34 -21.37
CA MET A 96 19.94 -27.83 -22.13
C MET A 96 21.00 -27.11 -21.28
N ILE A 97 20.88 -27.13 -19.95
CA ILE A 97 21.84 -26.45 -19.07
C ILE A 97 23.25 -27.02 -19.26
N SER A 98 24.25 -26.15 -19.42
CA SER A 98 25.67 -26.50 -19.60
C SER A 98 26.55 -25.34 -19.12
N GLU A 99 27.88 -25.51 -19.12
CA GLU A 99 28.81 -24.45 -18.71
C GLU A 99 28.66 -23.16 -19.52
N SER A 100 28.28 -23.25 -20.79
CA SER A 100 28.04 -22.11 -21.68
C SER A 100 26.57 -21.68 -21.77
N ASN A 101 25.66 -22.40 -21.11
CA ASN A 101 24.22 -22.14 -21.16
C ASN A 101 23.62 -22.31 -19.77
N VAL A 102 23.70 -21.25 -18.96
CA VAL A 102 23.18 -21.21 -17.59
C VAL A 102 22.05 -20.19 -17.46
N PRO A 103 21.08 -20.41 -16.57
CA PRO A 103 20.14 -19.37 -16.15
C PRO A 103 20.85 -18.12 -15.66
N ALA A 104 20.15 -16.99 -15.75
CA ALA A 104 20.68 -15.70 -15.31
C ALA A 104 21.12 -15.75 -13.83
N GLU A 105 20.36 -16.43 -12.98
CA GLU A 105 20.62 -16.60 -11.54
C GLU A 105 22.01 -17.15 -11.19
N LEU A 106 22.65 -17.86 -12.12
CA LEU A 106 23.95 -18.49 -11.89
C LEU A 106 25.13 -17.63 -12.33
N TYR A 107 24.89 -16.51 -13.02
CA TYR A 107 25.97 -15.59 -13.33
C TYR A 107 26.50 -14.93 -12.05
N PRO A 108 27.83 -14.95 -11.81
CA PRO A 108 28.41 -14.36 -10.59
C PRO A 108 28.08 -12.89 -10.39
N GLN A 109 27.84 -12.12 -11.46
CA GLN A 109 27.45 -10.71 -11.40
C GLN A 109 25.97 -10.48 -11.06
N PHE A 110 25.12 -11.51 -11.13
CA PHE A 110 23.69 -11.41 -10.85
C PHE A 110 23.38 -11.97 -9.45
N THR A 111 23.99 -11.35 -8.44
CA THR A 111 23.72 -11.61 -7.02
C THR A 111 22.35 -11.08 -6.58
N THR A 112 21.87 -10.04 -7.25
CA THR A 112 20.52 -9.48 -7.09
C THR A 112 19.79 -9.51 -8.42
N VAL A 113 18.59 -10.09 -8.43
CA VAL A 113 17.72 -10.21 -9.61
C VAL A 113 16.27 -10.00 -9.20
N GLU A 114 15.45 -9.51 -10.12
CA GLU A 114 14.01 -9.43 -9.95
C GLU A 114 13.33 -10.53 -10.77
N TYR A 115 12.25 -11.14 -10.25
CA TYR A 115 11.45 -12.08 -11.02
C TYR A 115 10.14 -11.42 -11.42
N SER A 116 9.90 -11.31 -12.71
CA SER A 116 8.57 -10.99 -13.23
C SER A 116 7.79 -12.28 -13.35
N LEU A 117 6.96 -12.54 -12.34
CA LEU A 117 5.97 -13.59 -12.42
C LEU A 117 4.87 -13.10 -13.36
N SER A 118 4.89 -13.58 -14.60
CA SER A 118 3.66 -13.57 -15.40
C SER A 118 2.58 -14.19 -14.52
N GLY A 119 1.48 -13.48 -14.28
CA GLY A 119 0.35 -14.00 -13.51
C GLY A 119 0.03 -15.43 -13.96
N PRO A 120 -0.46 -16.30 -13.07
CA PRO A 120 -0.70 -17.69 -13.43
C PRO A 120 -1.62 -17.68 -14.65
N ASN A 121 -1.19 -18.21 -15.81
CA ASN A 121 -1.90 -18.28 -17.11
C ASN A 121 -2.76 -17.07 -17.57
N PRO A 122 -2.82 -16.75 -18.88
CA PRO A 122 -3.93 -15.94 -19.41
C PRO A 122 -5.33 -16.51 -19.06
N ASP A 123 -5.42 -17.80 -18.71
CA ASP A 123 -6.63 -18.51 -18.30
C ASP A 123 -6.87 -18.60 -16.78
N SER A 124 -5.90 -18.24 -15.92
CA SER A 124 -6.14 -18.16 -14.47
C SER A 124 -6.02 -16.72 -14.01
N ALA A 125 -7.10 -15.97 -14.27
CA ALA A 125 -7.33 -14.65 -13.72
C ALA A 125 -7.21 -14.64 -12.19
N SER A 126 -6.00 -14.50 -11.65
CA SER A 126 -5.82 -13.69 -10.46
C SER A 126 -5.98 -12.25 -10.97
N PRO A 127 -7.14 -11.61 -10.76
CA PRO A 127 -7.35 -10.27 -11.28
C PRO A 127 -6.25 -9.38 -10.70
N PHE A 128 -5.54 -8.63 -11.55
CA PHE A 128 -4.72 -7.52 -11.07
C PHE A 128 -5.68 -6.60 -10.30
N LEU A 129 -5.63 -6.68 -8.97
CA LEU A 129 -6.51 -5.89 -8.12
C LEU A 129 -6.09 -4.43 -8.27
N PRO A 130 -7.00 -3.53 -8.67
CA PRO A 130 -6.65 -2.13 -8.85
C PRO A 130 -6.19 -1.55 -7.51
N PRO A 131 -5.12 -0.71 -7.50
CA PRO A 131 -4.70 -0.03 -6.28
C PRO A 131 -5.79 0.92 -5.81
N VAL A 132 -5.95 1.05 -4.50
CA VAL A 132 -6.96 1.93 -3.89
C VAL A 132 -6.28 3.14 -3.24
N PHE A 133 -6.78 4.34 -3.51
CA PHE A 133 -6.37 5.60 -2.92
C PHE A 133 -7.57 6.25 -2.24
N LEU A 134 -7.54 6.31 -0.91
CA LEU A 134 -8.58 6.96 -0.11
C LEU A 134 -8.04 8.27 0.45
N PHE A 135 -8.57 9.38 -0.04
CA PHE A 135 -8.19 10.71 0.41
C PHE A 135 -9.06 11.13 1.59
N VAL A 136 -8.41 11.61 2.65
CA VAL A 136 -9.05 12.05 3.89
C VAL A 136 -8.64 13.50 4.15
N LEU A 137 -9.55 14.44 3.94
CA LEU A 137 -9.28 15.88 3.96
C LEU A 137 -9.86 16.56 5.19
N ASP A 138 -8.99 17.22 5.95
CA ASP A 138 -9.36 18.09 7.07
C ASP A 138 -9.94 19.42 6.57
N THR A 139 -11.12 19.76 7.08
CA THR A 139 -11.84 21.00 6.75
C THR A 139 -11.75 22.04 7.88
N CYS A 140 -11.14 21.71 9.02
CA CYS A 140 -10.89 22.63 10.14
C CYS A 140 -9.61 23.45 9.92
N VAL A 141 -9.49 24.06 8.74
CA VAL A 141 -8.38 24.90 8.28
C VAL A 141 -8.92 26.22 7.74
N ILE A 142 -8.05 27.20 7.51
CA ILE A 142 -8.46 28.44 6.86
C ILE A 142 -8.77 28.21 5.38
N GLU A 143 -9.63 29.06 4.81
CA GLU A 143 -10.13 28.91 3.44
C GLU A 143 -9.00 28.86 2.39
N GLU A 144 -7.95 29.66 2.58
CA GLU A 144 -6.77 29.68 1.71
C GLU A 144 -6.04 28.32 1.70
N GLU A 145 -5.78 27.74 2.87
CA GLU A 145 -5.15 26.41 3.01
C GLU A 145 -6.02 25.30 2.44
N LEU A 146 -7.34 25.40 2.62
CA LEU A 146 -8.29 24.47 2.00
C LEU A 146 -8.23 24.58 0.47
N GLY A 147 -8.16 25.79 -0.08
CA GLY A 147 -8.01 26.04 -1.52
C GLY A 147 -6.75 25.41 -2.12
N PHE A 148 -5.61 25.55 -1.44
CA PHE A 148 -4.37 24.88 -1.83
C PHE A 148 -4.48 23.36 -1.74
N SER A 149 -5.10 22.83 -0.69
CA SER A 149 -5.27 21.39 -0.48
C SER A 149 -6.17 20.77 -1.56
N LYS A 150 -7.28 21.44 -1.92
CA LYS A 150 -8.14 21.04 -3.03
C LYS A 150 -7.36 20.98 -4.35
N SER A 151 -6.61 22.03 -4.66
CA SER A 151 -5.83 22.12 -5.91
C SER A 151 -4.78 21.01 -6.01
N ALA A 152 -4.05 20.76 -4.91
CA ALA A 152 -3.08 19.67 -4.83
C ALA A 152 -3.74 18.29 -4.96
N LEU A 153 -4.93 18.12 -4.40
CA LEU A 153 -5.68 16.88 -4.50
C LEU A 153 -6.13 16.58 -5.93
N LYS A 154 -6.69 17.58 -6.63
CA LYS A 154 -7.04 17.48 -8.05
C LYS A 154 -5.85 17.07 -8.90
N GLN A 155 -4.70 17.72 -8.69
CA GLN A 155 -3.46 17.36 -9.37
C GLN A 155 -3.02 15.92 -9.05
N ALA A 156 -3.11 15.49 -7.79
CA ALA A 156 -2.72 14.15 -7.38
C ALA A 156 -3.58 13.06 -8.03
N ILE A 157 -4.90 13.30 -8.17
CA ILE A 157 -5.82 12.39 -8.85
C ILE A 157 -5.44 12.23 -10.32
N GLY A 158 -5.08 13.32 -11.01
CA GLY A 158 -4.60 13.28 -12.40
C GLY A 158 -3.27 12.54 -12.62
N LEU A 159 -2.55 12.19 -11.56
CA LEU A 159 -1.32 11.39 -11.62
C LEU A 159 -1.57 9.89 -11.34
N LEU A 160 -2.79 9.50 -10.96
CA LEU A 160 -3.13 8.12 -10.66
C LEU A 160 -3.31 7.30 -11.95
N PRO A 161 -3.02 5.98 -11.92
CA PRO A 161 -3.44 5.08 -12.99
C PRO A 161 -4.96 5.13 -13.18
N GLU A 162 -5.43 5.09 -14.43
CA GLU A 162 -6.87 5.21 -14.76
C GLU A 162 -7.74 4.16 -14.03
N ASN A 163 -7.23 2.94 -13.88
CA ASN A 163 -7.91 1.85 -13.21
C ASN A 163 -7.80 1.88 -11.67
N ALA A 164 -7.05 2.83 -11.09
CA ALA A 164 -6.93 2.97 -9.65
C ALA A 164 -8.29 3.36 -9.05
N LEU A 165 -8.66 2.75 -7.93
CA LEU A 165 -9.88 3.10 -7.23
C LEU A 165 -9.63 4.29 -6.29
N VAL A 166 -10.49 5.30 -6.36
CA VAL A 166 -10.39 6.54 -5.59
C VAL A 166 -11.63 6.68 -4.71
N GLY A 167 -11.42 7.02 -3.45
CA GLY A 167 -12.47 7.42 -2.52
C GLY A 167 -12.13 8.72 -1.83
N PHE A 168 -13.16 9.38 -1.28
CA PHE A 168 -13.01 10.67 -0.60
C PHE A 168 -13.79 10.73 0.72
N ILE A 169 -13.11 11.22 1.75
CA ILE A 169 -13.66 11.51 3.07
C ILE A 169 -13.24 12.95 3.43
N SER A 170 -14.20 13.78 3.82
CA SER A 170 -13.89 15.05 4.50
C SER A 170 -14.18 14.92 5.99
N PHE A 171 -13.46 15.66 6.82
CA PHE A 171 -13.73 15.67 8.24
C PHE A 171 -13.45 17.03 8.89
N GLY A 172 -14.11 17.25 10.02
CA GLY A 172 -13.92 18.41 10.89
C GLY A 172 -14.38 18.02 12.29
N THR A 173 -15.45 18.66 12.77
CA THR A 173 -16.19 18.21 13.97
C THR A 173 -16.88 16.84 13.74
N GLN A 174 -17.21 16.53 12.49
CA GLN A 174 -17.83 15.27 12.07
C GLN A 174 -17.06 14.66 10.90
N VAL A 175 -17.25 13.36 10.66
CA VAL A 175 -16.66 12.67 9.50
C VAL A 175 -17.72 12.48 8.43
N GLN A 176 -17.38 12.81 7.19
CA GLN A 176 -18.26 12.76 6.03
C GLN A 176 -17.66 11.80 4.99
N VAL A 177 -18.32 10.67 4.76
CA VAL A 177 -17.95 9.69 3.73
C VAL A 177 -18.80 9.93 2.49
N HIS A 178 -18.15 10.22 1.37
CA HIS A 178 -18.82 10.64 0.13
C HIS A 178 -19.07 9.45 -0.80
N GLU A 179 -20.31 9.28 -1.25
CA GLU A 179 -20.71 8.28 -2.24
C GLU A 179 -20.49 8.87 -3.65
N LEU A 180 -19.37 8.52 -4.29
CA LEU A 180 -18.98 9.05 -5.60
C LEU A 180 -19.76 8.40 -6.77
N GLY A 181 -20.27 7.18 -6.57
CA GLY A 181 -20.94 6.36 -7.59
C GLY A 181 -22.30 6.87 -8.08
N PHE A 182 -22.82 7.95 -7.47
CA PHE A 182 -24.12 8.50 -7.83
C PHE A 182 -23.97 9.92 -8.37
N GLN A 183 -23.77 10.04 -9.69
CA GLN A 183 -23.45 11.31 -10.35
C GLN A 183 -24.62 12.31 -10.36
N ASP A 184 -25.86 11.85 -10.20
CA ASP A 184 -27.06 12.71 -10.21
C ASP A 184 -27.26 13.48 -8.88
N LEU A 185 -26.73 12.98 -7.75
CA LEU A 185 -26.87 13.60 -6.44
C LEU A 185 -25.71 13.25 -5.51
N SER A 186 -25.07 14.26 -4.93
CA SER A 186 -24.07 14.02 -3.87
C SER A 186 -24.74 13.43 -2.63
N LYS A 187 -24.36 12.20 -2.27
CA LYS A 187 -24.83 11.52 -1.06
C LYS A 187 -23.67 11.35 -0.08
N VAL A 188 -23.87 11.81 1.15
CA VAL A 188 -22.84 11.85 2.18
C VAL A 188 -23.33 11.13 3.43
N TYR A 189 -22.50 10.23 3.95
CA TYR A 189 -22.73 9.54 5.21
C TYR A 189 -21.97 10.26 6.32
N VAL A 190 -22.70 10.70 7.35
CA VAL A 190 -22.15 11.53 8.42
C VAL A 190 -22.02 10.73 9.71
N PHE A 191 -20.80 10.67 10.23
CA PHE A 191 -20.46 9.99 11.48
C PHE A 191 -20.06 11.00 12.55
N ARG A 192 -20.45 10.71 13.79
CA ARG A 192 -20.12 11.57 14.93
C ARG A 192 -18.64 11.45 15.28
N GLY A 193 -17.94 12.58 15.32
CA GLY A 193 -16.51 12.65 15.66
C GLY A 193 -16.14 12.30 17.09
N THR A 194 -17.12 12.15 17.99
CA THR A 194 -16.91 11.83 19.41
C THR A 194 -16.92 10.35 19.73
N LYS A 195 -17.54 9.53 18.88
CA LYS A 195 -17.75 8.10 19.13
C LYS A 195 -16.72 7.28 18.36
N ASP A 196 -16.08 6.32 19.04
CA ASP A 196 -15.33 5.28 18.35
C ASP A 196 -16.28 4.26 17.71
N ILE A 197 -16.04 3.91 16.45
CA ILE A 197 -16.95 3.07 15.65
C ILE A 197 -16.18 1.84 15.19
N SER A 198 -16.72 0.65 15.40
CA SER A 198 -16.03 -0.57 14.98
C SER A 198 -16.04 -0.72 13.46
N LYS A 199 -15.10 -1.50 12.90
CA LYS A 199 -15.09 -1.81 11.46
C LYS A 199 -16.44 -2.38 11.00
N GLU A 200 -17.02 -3.29 11.77
CA GLU A 200 -18.30 -3.94 11.47
C GLU A 200 -19.44 -2.92 11.47
N GLU A 201 -19.47 -1.99 12.43
CA GLU A 201 -20.46 -0.90 12.48
C GLU A 201 -20.31 0.05 11.28
N VAL A 202 -19.07 0.39 10.87
CA VAL A 202 -18.83 1.22 9.67
C VAL A 202 -19.37 0.52 8.42
N LEU A 203 -19.03 -0.75 8.24
CA LEU A 203 -19.51 -1.53 7.09
C LEU A 203 -21.03 -1.64 7.07
N ASP A 204 -21.66 -1.85 8.21
CA ASP A 204 -23.11 -1.95 8.29
C ASP A 204 -23.81 -0.61 7.97
N GLN A 205 -23.35 0.50 8.54
CA GLN A 205 -23.91 1.83 8.29
C GLN A 205 -23.72 2.30 6.84
N LEU A 206 -22.64 1.86 6.18
CA LEU A 206 -22.40 2.13 4.76
C LEU A 206 -23.14 1.15 3.83
N GLY A 207 -23.82 0.12 4.36
CA GLY A 207 -24.50 -0.90 3.59
C GLY A 207 -23.55 -1.86 2.86
N LEU A 208 -22.36 -2.08 3.43
CA LEU A 208 -21.28 -2.93 2.94
C LEU A 208 -21.17 -4.26 3.71
N SER A 209 -22.01 -4.46 4.74
CA SER A 209 -22.02 -5.71 5.51
C SER A 209 -22.55 -6.88 4.67
N ALA A 210 -21.88 -8.04 4.75
CA ALA A 210 -22.28 -9.26 4.04
C ALA A 210 -23.70 -9.74 4.41
N ALA A 211 -24.23 -9.33 5.57
CA ALA A 211 -25.57 -9.64 6.04
C ALA A 211 -26.67 -8.80 5.34
N GLY A 212 -26.33 -7.63 4.79
CA GLY A 212 -27.27 -6.76 4.07
C GLY A 212 -27.75 -7.31 2.71
N GLN A 213 -27.06 -8.33 2.16
CA GLN A 213 -27.47 -8.96 0.89
C GLN A 213 -28.70 -9.89 1.00
N ARG A 214 -29.28 -10.10 2.19
CA ARG A 214 -30.47 -10.96 2.38
C ARG A 214 -31.77 -10.22 2.69
N GLY A 215 -31.81 -8.88 2.60
CA GLY A 215 -32.93 -8.09 3.12
C GLY A 215 -33.52 -7.07 2.16
N ALA A 216 -34.01 -7.48 0.99
CA ALA A 216 -34.94 -6.68 0.19
C ALA A 216 -35.93 -7.58 -0.57
N ALA A 217 -36.84 -8.21 0.17
CA ALA A 217 -38.04 -8.80 -0.41
C ALA A 217 -38.99 -7.66 -0.81
N GLY A 218 -39.21 -7.44 -2.11
CA GLY A 218 -40.35 -6.66 -2.54
C GLY A 218 -40.35 -5.95 -3.89
N TYR A 219 -39.46 -6.17 -4.86
CA TYR A 219 -39.67 -5.70 -6.24
C TYR A 219 -38.94 -6.60 -7.27
N PRO A 220 -39.60 -7.06 -8.35
CA PRO A 220 -38.97 -7.95 -9.33
C PRO A 220 -38.37 -7.14 -10.48
N LYS A 221 -37.04 -7.14 -10.63
CA LYS A 221 -36.40 -6.84 -11.93
C LYS A 221 -35.09 -7.63 -12.12
N GLY A 222 -35.07 -8.40 -13.21
CA GLY A 222 -33.89 -8.56 -14.07
C GLY A 222 -32.87 -9.61 -13.63
N VAL A 223 -32.87 -10.74 -14.35
CA VAL A 223 -31.78 -11.72 -14.39
C VAL A 223 -30.50 -11.04 -14.90
N GLN A 224 -29.45 -10.95 -14.08
CA GLN A 224 -28.07 -10.80 -14.55
C GLN A 224 -27.08 -11.50 -13.61
N ASN A 225 -26.16 -12.22 -14.26
CA ASN A 225 -25.11 -13.08 -13.71
C ASN A 225 -24.21 -12.36 -12.70
N GLY A 226 -23.68 -13.14 -11.75
CA GLY A 226 -23.13 -12.67 -10.49
C GLY A 226 -21.84 -11.84 -10.56
N PHE A 227 -21.72 -10.92 -9.61
CA PHE A 227 -20.50 -10.44 -8.96
C PHE A 227 -20.89 -9.78 -7.63
N SER A 228 -20.59 -10.44 -6.51
CA SER A 228 -20.72 -9.92 -5.15
C SER A 228 -19.59 -8.93 -4.85
N ASN A 229 -19.68 -7.70 -5.39
CA ASN A 229 -18.74 -6.58 -5.14
C ASN A 229 -19.38 -5.17 -5.34
N LEU A 230 -20.69 -5.08 -5.61
CA LEU A 230 -21.36 -3.83 -6.01
C LEU A 230 -21.45 -2.75 -4.92
N GLY A 231 -21.26 -3.10 -3.65
CA GLY A 231 -21.46 -2.16 -2.53
C GLY A 231 -20.37 -1.10 -2.42
N VAL A 232 -19.10 -1.52 -2.46
CA VAL A 232 -17.94 -0.65 -2.19
C VAL A 232 -17.65 0.28 -3.37
N ASN A 233 -17.97 -0.15 -4.60
CA ASN A 233 -17.80 0.64 -5.82
C ASN A 233 -18.62 1.94 -5.82
N ARG A 234 -19.59 2.08 -4.91
CA ARG A 234 -20.33 3.34 -4.72
C ARG A 234 -19.48 4.40 -4.02
N PHE A 235 -18.51 3.99 -3.21
CA PHE A 235 -17.59 4.87 -2.49
C PHE A 235 -16.21 4.93 -3.15
N LEU A 236 -15.81 3.87 -3.85
CA LEU A 236 -14.53 3.72 -4.52
C LEU A 236 -14.75 3.56 -6.03
N LEU A 237 -14.53 4.61 -6.79
CA LEU A 237 -14.68 4.62 -8.25
C LEU A 237 -13.32 4.59 -8.93
N SER A 238 -13.25 4.16 -10.20
CA SER A 238 -12.01 4.30 -10.95
C SER A 238 -11.63 5.79 -11.09
N ALA A 239 -10.34 6.08 -11.16
CA ALA A 239 -9.83 7.45 -11.30
C ALA A 239 -10.44 8.15 -12.53
N SER A 240 -10.61 7.41 -13.64
CA SER A 240 -11.27 7.92 -14.85
C SER A 240 -12.75 8.22 -14.66
N ASP A 241 -13.47 7.43 -13.87
CA ASP A 241 -14.93 7.60 -13.68
C ASP A 241 -15.27 8.66 -12.62
N CYS A 242 -14.37 8.90 -11.66
CA CYS A 242 -14.62 9.82 -10.55
C CYS A 242 -14.10 11.23 -10.77
N GLU A 243 -13.27 11.48 -11.79
CA GLU A 243 -12.57 12.76 -12.00
C GLU A 243 -13.52 13.96 -11.91
N TYR A 244 -14.57 13.98 -12.74
CA TYR A 244 -15.54 15.08 -12.77
C TYR A 244 -16.34 15.21 -11.47
N ALA A 245 -16.79 14.08 -10.91
CA ALA A 245 -17.60 14.05 -9.69
C ALA A 245 -16.81 14.57 -8.49
N LEU A 246 -15.56 14.15 -8.37
CA LEU A 246 -14.65 14.57 -7.30
C LEU A 246 -14.20 16.01 -7.48
N ASP A 247 -13.97 16.47 -8.71
CA ASP A 247 -13.66 17.87 -8.98
C ASP A 247 -14.78 18.82 -8.57
N SER A 248 -16.02 18.47 -8.93
CA SER A 248 -17.22 19.22 -8.55
C SER A 248 -17.40 19.25 -7.04
N LEU A 249 -17.25 18.09 -6.39
CA LEU A 249 -17.31 17.95 -4.93
C LEU A 249 -16.26 18.83 -4.24
N LEU A 250 -15.02 18.81 -4.73
CA LEU A 250 -13.94 19.61 -4.17
C LEU A 250 -14.16 21.10 -4.36
N ASP A 251 -14.76 21.54 -5.47
CA ASP A 251 -15.09 22.95 -5.67
C ASP A 251 -16.15 23.42 -4.66
N GLU A 252 -17.17 22.59 -4.42
CA GLU A 252 -18.25 22.89 -3.48
C GLU A 252 -17.85 22.79 -2.00
N LEU A 253 -16.83 21.98 -1.67
CA LEU A 253 -16.41 21.71 -0.29
C LEU A 253 -16.03 22.99 0.46
N GLN A 254 -16.62 23.24 1.62
CA GLN A 254 -16.30 24.42 2.44
C GLN A 254 -15.50 24.03 3.68
N THR A 255 -14.94 25.04 4.37
CA THR A 255 -14.36 24.84 5.71
C THR A 255 -15.43 24.37 6.69
N ASP A 256 -15.01 23.74 7.80
CA ASP A 256 -15.93 23.30 8.84
C ASP A 256 -16.70 24.50 9.41
N GLN A 257 -18.02 24.44 9.37
CA GLN A 257 -18.90 25.56 9.75
C GLN A 257 -19.31 25.54 11.23
N TRP A 258 -18.74 24.64 12.02
CA TRP A 258 -19.05 24.56 13.45
C TRP A 258 -18.43 25.74 14.21
N PRO A 259 -19.22 26.46 15.05
CA PRO A 259 -18.72 27.61 15.79
C PRO A 259 -17.55 27.24 16.70
N VAL A 260 -16.43 27.96 16.54
CA VAL A 260 -15.27 27.85 17.43
C VAL A 260 -15.31 28.99 18.44
N GLN A 261 -15.37 28.63 19.73
CA GLN A 261 -15.35 29.62 20.80
C GLN A 261 -14.02 30.39 20.83
N PRO A 262 -14.00 31.70 21.13
CA PRO A 262 -12.77 32.46 21.26
C PRO A 262 -11.80 31.81 22.24
N GLY A 263 -10.52 31.67 21.84
CA GLY A 263 -9.48 31.03 22.64
C GLY A 263 -9.45 29.50 22.55
N ASN A 264 -10.41 28.86 21.87
CA ASN A 264 -10.41 27.42 21.63
C ASN A 264 -9.95 27.08 20.21
N ARG A 265 -9.47 25.85 20.03
CA ARG A 265 -9.22 25.27 18.71
C ARG A 265 -10.51 24.68 18.15
N ALA A 266 -10.61 24.57 16.82
CA ALA A 266 -11.68 23.83 16.18
C ALA A 266 -11.75 22.38 16.69
N LEU A 267 -12.95 21.82 16.76
CA LEU A 267 -13.17 20.43 17.08
C LEU A 267 -12.78 19.58 15.86
N ARG A 268 -11.85 18.65 16.07
CA ARG A 268 -11.25 17.88 15.00
C ARG A 268 -11.16 16.42 15.39
N CYS A 269 -11.92 15.59 14.69
CA CYS A 269 -12.04 14.16 14.95
C CYS A 269 -11.14 13.29 14.04
N THR A 270 -9.86 13.67 13.90
CA THR A 270 -8.88 12.98 13.02
C THR A 270 -8.82 11.46 13.27
N GLY A 271 -8.84 11.03 14.53
CA GLY A 271 -8.77 9.61 14.86
C GLY A 271 -10.00 8.82 14.39
N VAL A 272 -11.20 9.41 14.51
CA VAL A 272 -12.43 8.80 13.98
C VAL A 272 -12.42 8.78 12.45
N ALA A 273 -11.94 9.83 11.80
CA ALA A 273 -11.84 9.89 10.34
C ALA A 273 -10.92 8.78 9.79
N LEU A 274 -9.76 8.57 10.41
CA LEU A 274 -8.83 7.50 10.02
C LEU A 274 -9.40 6.10 10.33
N ASN A 275 -10.12 5.94 11.44
CA ASN A 275 -10.76 4.67 11.79
C ASN A 275 -11.87 4.31 10.77
N ILE A 276 -12.72 5.28 10.39
CA ILE A 276 -13.74 5.08 9.35
C ILE A 276 -13.10 4.79 8.00
N ALA A 277 -12.03 5.50 7.64
CA ALA A 277 -11.29 5.25 6.40
C ALA A 277 -10.74 3.82 6.34
N ALA A 278 -10.12 3.34 7.43
CA ALA A 278 -9.65 1.96 7.54
C ALA A 278 -10.81 0.94 7.52
N GLY A 279 -11.94 1.27 8.16
CA GLY A 279 -13.16 0.47 8.16
C GLY A 279 -13.74 0.29 6.75
N LEU A 280 -13.86 1.37 5.98
CA LEU A 280 -14.31 1.38 4.59
C LEU A 280 -13.40 0.54 3.69
N LEU A 281 -12.08 0.72 3.78
CA LEU A 281 -11.11 -0.09 3.03
C LEU A 281 -11.16 -1.58 3.42
N GLY A 282 -11.62 -1.86 4.63
CA GLY A 282 -11.90 -3.22 5.09
C GLY A 282 -12.97 -3.98 4.31
N ALA A 283 -13.73 -3.31 3.43
CA ALA A 283 -14.65 -3.91 2.46
C ALA A 283 -13.97 -4.39 1.16
N CYS A 284 -12.72 -3.99 0.91
CA CYS A 284 -11.98 -4.36 -0.30
C CYS A 284 -11.57 -5.85 -0.28
N LEU A 285 -11.28 -6.40 -1.45
CA LEU A 285 -10.81 -7.79 -1.59
C LEU A 285 -9.47 -7.98 -0.86
N PRO A 286 -9.29 -9.06 -0.08
CA PRO A 286 -8.00 -9.36 0.55
C PRO A 286 -6.86 -9.40 -0.46
N GLY A 287 -5.74 -8.76 -0.14
CA GLY A 287 -4.60 -8.63 -1.06
C GLY A 287 -4.63 -7.38 -1.94
N THR A 288 -5.70 -6.58 -1.91
CA THR A 288 -5.73 -5.27 -2.57
C THR A 288 -4.77 -4.30 -1.87
N GLY A 289 -3.84 -3.71 -2.61
CA GLY A 289 -2.99 -2.64 -2.10
C GLY A 289 -3.78 -1.35 -1.98
N ALA A 290 -3.87 -0.78 -0.77
CA ALA A 290 -4.59 0.45 -0.49
C ALA A 290 -3.71 1.48 0.24
N ARG A 291 -3.94 2.77 -0.02
CA ARG A 291 -3.28 3.90 0.65
C ARG A 291 -4.32 4.88 1.17
N ILE A 292 -4.26 5.18 2.47
CA ILE A 292 -4.98 6.30 3.07
C ILE A 292 -4.06 7.51 3.01
N ILE A 293 -4.49 8.58 2.33
CA ILE A 293 -3.75 9.84 2.22
C ILE A 293 -4.53 10.87 3.03
N ALA A 294 -4.05 11.15 4.24
CA ALA A 294 -4.68 12.11 5.14
C ALA A 294 -3.97 13.47 5.07
N LEU A 295 -4.71 14.52 4.74
CA LEU A 295 -4.26 15.91 4.78
C LEU A 295 -4.85 16.54 6.05
N VAL A 296 -4.01 16.85 7.02
CA VAL A 296 -4.42 17.29 8.36
C VAL A 296 -3.74 18.62 8.71
N GLY A 297 -4.51 19.66 9.01
CA GLY A 297 -3.99 21.01 9.28
C GLY A 297 -3.73 21.29 10.76
N GLY A 298 -3.25 20.33 11.54
CA GLY A 298 -3.16 20.43 13.03
C GLY A 298 -3.63 19.20 13.85
N PRO A 299 -3.76 19.33 15.19
CA PRO A 299 -3.96 18.17 16.08
C PRO A 299 -5.41 17.70 16.15
N CYS A 300 -5.60 16.41 16.48
CA CYS A 300 -6.89 15.85 16.86
C CYS A 300 -7.32 16.43 18.21
N THR A 301 -8.46 17.13 18.27
CA THR A 301 -8.96 17.81 19.47
C THR A 301 -10.25 17.19 20.02
N GLU A 302 -10.88 16.28 19.28
CA GLU A 302 -12.10 15.59 19.68
C GLU A 302 -12.03 14.09 19.35
N GLY A 303 -12.67 13.26 20.17
CA GLY A 303 -12.82 11.82 19.94
C GLY A 303 -11.57 10.98 20.24
N PRO A 304 -11.60 9.68 19.93
CA PRO A 304 -10.44 8.80 19.99
C PRO A 304 -9.23 9.38 19.26
N GLY A 305 -8.04 9.29 19.88
CA GLY A 305 -6.82 9.89 19.33
C GLY A 305 -6.66 11.39 19.64
N THR A 306 -7.52 11.98 20.48
CA THR A 306 -7.36 13.37 20.97
C THR A 306 -5.96 13.58 21.54
N VAL A 307 -5.26 14.58 21.00
CA VAL A 307 -3.96 15.04 21.48
C VAL A 307 -4.22 16.19 22.44
N LYS A 308 -4.03 15.96 23.74
CA LYS A 308 -4.10 17.04 24.73
C LYS A 308 -2.87 17.93 24.58
N VAL A 309 -3.04 19.07 23.90
CA VAL A 309 -2.06 20.16 23.95
C VAL A 309 -2.16 20.77 25.35
N LEU A 310 -1.18 20.51 26.22
CA LEU A 310 -0.99 21.36 27.40
C LEU A 310 -0.74 22.77 26.86
N ILE A 311 -1.69 23.67 27.06
CA ILE A 311 -1.42 25.10 26.95
C ILE A 311 -0.51 25.40 28.14
N LEU A 312 0.80 25.32 27.94
CA LEU A 312 1.75 26.05 28.78
C LEU A 312 1.46 27.51 28.50
N ILE A 313 0.59 28.10 29.31
CA ILE A 313 0.55 29.54 29.48
C ILE A 313 1.91 29.87 30.08
N ILE A 314 2.86 30.28 29.22
CA ILE A 314 4.03 31.02 29.70
C ILE A 314 3.47 32.41 29.97
N ASP A 315 2.96 32.61 31.19
CA ASP A 315 2.74 33.95 31.72
C ASP A 315 4.12 34.61 31.76
N PHE A 316 4.31 35.64 30.93
CA PHE A 316 5.46 36.56 31.00
C PHE A 316 5.19 37.65 32.03
#